data_AF-A0A6L4WQT9-F1
#
_entry.id   AF-A0A6L4WQT9-F1
#
_cell.length_a   1.000
_cell.length_b   1.000
_cell.length_c   1.000
_cell.angle_alpha   90.00
_cell.angle_beta   90.00
_cell.angle_gamma   90.00
#
_symmetry.space_group_name_H-M   'P 1'
#
loop_
_entity.id
_entity.type
_entity.pdbx_description
1 polymer ?
#
loop_
_entity_poly.entity_id
_entity_poly.type
_entity_poly.pdbx_seq_one_letter_code
_entity_poly.pdbx_strand_id
1 'polypeptide(L)' 'MTLIDYLSLDVEGHELNVLKGIDFNNVRINVLTIENNPPSNNIYGDDSIRTLMFENNFILWGRTIGLDDIFVFLNNI' A
#
# COMPACT_ATOMS: atom_id res chain seq x y z
N MET A 1 -7.67 18.73 -1.16
CA MET A 1 -6.66 17.73 -1.51
C MET A 1 -5.60 17.71 -0.42
N THR A 2 -5.47 16.57 0.26
CA THR A 2 -4.44 16.33 1.28
C THR A 2 -3.26 15.65 0.61
N LEU A 3 -2.05 16.16 0.80
CA LEU A 3 -0.83 15.56 0.30
C LEU A 3 -0.06 14.92 1.46
N ILE A 4 0.33 13.67 1.28
CA ILE A 4 1.17 12.92 2.20
C ILE A 4 2.39 12.45 1.40
N ASP A 5 3.58 12.88 1.80
CA ASP A 5 4.80 12.45 1.11
C ASP A 5 5.11 10.97 1.37
N TYR A 6 4.85 10.51 2.59
CA TYR A 6 5.10 9.14 2.99
C TYR A 6 4.09 8.64 4.01
N LEU A 7 3.61 7.40 3.83
CA LEU A 7 2.80 6.67 4.79
C LEU A 7 3.42 5.29 5.05
N SER A 8 3.67 4.96 6.32
CA SER A 8 3.92 3.59 6.76
C SER A 8 2.63 3.06 7.38
N LEU A 9 2.20 1.88 6.93
CA LEU A 9 0.96 1.23 7.36
C LEU A 9 1.28 -0.16 7.90
N ASP A 10 1.03 -0.32 9.19
CA ASP A 10 1.15 -1.55 9.97
C ASP A 10 0.05 -1.46 11.04
N VAL A 11 -0.99 -2.28 10.89
CA VAL A 11 -2.19 -2.25 11.76
C VAL A 11 -2.63 -3.67 12.13
N GLU A 12 -1.67 -4.59 12.26
CA GLU A 12 -1.85 -5.95 12.76
C GLU A 12 -2.86 -6.77 11.95
N GLY A 13 -2.74 -6.73 10.61
CA GLY A 13 -3.54 -7.54 9.68
C GLY A 13 -4.84 -6.89 9.19
N HIS A 14 -4.98 -5.57 9.39
CA HIS A 14 -6.14 -4.79 8.95
C HIS A 14 -5.80 -3.77 7.84
N GLU A 15 -4.68 -3.94 7.16
CA GLU A 15 -4.13 -2.98 6.19
C GLU A 15 -5.11 -2.75 5.05
N LEU A 16 -5.67 -3.81 4.48
CA LEU A 16 -6.68 -3.72 3.42
C LEU A 16 -7.91 -2.90 3.85
N ASN A 17 -8.33 -3.00 5.11
CA ASN A 17 -9.48 -2.25 5.62
C ASN A 17 -9.16 -0.76 5.74
N VAL A 18 -7.95 -0.42 6.21
CA VAL A 18 -7.49 0.97 6.25
C VAL A 18 -7.42 1.55 4.84
N LEU A 19 -6.82 0.83 3.89
CA LEU A 19 -6.70 1.27 2.50
C LEU A 19 -8.07 1.51 1.85
N LYS A 20 -9.05 0.63 2.07
CA LYS A 20 -10.44 0.81 1.60
C LYS A 20 -11.14 2.04 2.21
N GLY A 21 -10.67 2.52 3.35
CA GLY A 21 -11.17 3.73 4.01
C GLY A 21 -10.56 5.03 3.47
N ILE A 22 -9.49 4.96 2.67
CA ILE A 22 -8.84 6.14 2.10
C ILE A 22 -9.62 6.59 0.86
N ASP A 23 -10.01 7.86 0.84
CA ASP A 23 -10.50 8.51 -0.37
C ASP A 23 -9.32 8.98 -1.22
N PHE A 24 -8.81 8.10 -2.09
CA PHE A 24 -7.68 8.38 -2.98
C PHE A 24 -7.94 9.50 -4.01
N ASN A 25 -9.19 9.95 -4.18
CA ASN A 25 -9.49 11.13 -5.01
C ASN A 25 -9.18 12.44 -4.28
N ASN A 26 -9.22 12.43 -2.95
CA ASN A 26 -9.00 13.62 -2.12
C ASN A 26 -7.68 13.56 -1.33
N VAL A 27 -7.10 12.37 -1.17
CA VAL A 27 -5.83 12.13 -0.50
C VAL A 27 -4.83 11.55 -1.50
N ARG A 28 -3.74 12.29 -1.73
CA ARG A 28 -2.62 11.81 -2.52
C ARG A 28 -1.48 11.42 -1.59
N ILE A 29 -0.99 10.19 -1.74
CA ILE A 29 0.15 9.68 -1.01
C ILE A 29 1.25 9.39 -2.03
N ASN A 30 2.45 9.95 -1.86
CA ASN A 30 3.51 9.76 -2.87
C ASN A 30 4.18 8.39 -2.74
N VAL A 31 4.44 7.93 -1.51
CA VAL A 31 5.07 6.63 -1.22
C VAL A 31 4.35 5.96 -0.04
N LEU A 32 4.10 4.65 -0.15
CA LEU A 32 3.56 3.84 0.92
C LEU A 32 4.48 2.66 1.21
N THR A 33 4.67 2.34 2.49
CA THR A 33 5.12 1.01 2.93
C THR A 33 3.96 0.35 3.65
N ILE A 34 3.58 -0.85 3.22
CA ILE A 34 2.43 -1.57 3.76
C ILE A 34 2.92 -2.95 4.22
N GLU A 35 2.66 -3.27 5.49
CA GLU A 35 2.84 -4.62 5.99
C GLU A 35 1.99 -5.58 5.13
N ASN A 36 2.62 -6.58 4.52
CA ASN A 36 1.92 -7.56 3.69
C ASN A 36 2.43 -8.98 3.94
N ASN A 37 2.58 -9.32 5.22
CA ASN A 37 3.22 -10.54 5.72
C ASN A 37 2.24 -11.37 6.60
N PRO A 38 1.01 -11.66 6.13
CA PRO A 38 -0.08 -12.13 6.99
C PRO A 38 0.33 -13.36 7.82
N PRO A 39 -0.23 -13.53 9.05
CA PRO A 39 0.15 -14.59 9.99
C PRO A 39 0.02 -16.02 9.44
N SER A 40 -0.66 -16.20 8.31
CA SER A 40 -0.92 -17.46 7.63
C SER A 40 0.32 -18.10 6.97
N ASN A 41 1.54 -17.56 7.18
CA ASN A 41 2.79 -17.99 6.53
C ASN A 41 2.79 -17.85 5.00
N ASN A 42 1.90 -17.03 4.44
CA ASN A 42 1.96 -16.71 3.02
C ASN A 42 3.06 -15.68 2.77
N ILE A 43 4.23 -16.16 2.36
CA ILE A 43 5.39 -15.32 2.03
C ILE A 43 5.11 -14.32 0.90
N TYR A 44 4.07 -14.57 0.11
CA TYR A 44 3.66 -13.67 -0.97
C TYR A 44 2.70 -12.59 -0.49
N GLY A 45 2.10 -12.67 0.69
CA GLY A 45 1.13 -11.67 1.15
C GLY A 45 -0.25 -11.77 0.51
N ASP A 46 -1.10 -10.79 0.79
CA ASP A 46 -2.44 -10.61 0.24
C ASP A 46 -2.41 -9.84 -1.08
N ASP A 47 -2.84 -10.48 -2.17
CA ASP A 47 -2.90 -9.88 -3.51
C ASP A 47 -4.02 -8.83 -3.64
N SER A 48 -5.00 -8.82 -2.74
CA SER A 48 -6.06 -7.80 -2.75
C SER A 48 -5.54 -6.41 -2.37
N ILE A 49 -4.50 -6.33 -1.53
CA ILE A 49 -3.78 -5.08 -1.26
C ILE A 49 -3.15 -4.57 -2.55
N ARG A 50 -2.39 -5.42 -3.26
CA ARG A 50 -1.72 -5.02 -4.51
C ARG A 50 -2.72 -4.59 -5.58
N THR A 51 -3.80 -5.35 -5.73
CA THR A 51 -4.88 -5.04 -6.67
C THR A 51 -5.45 -3.65 -6.40
N LEU A 52 -5.81 -3.35 -5.15
CA LEU A 52 -6.34 -2.04 -4.76
C LEU A 52 -5.35 -0.91 -5.04
N MET A 53 -4.05 -1.13 -4.77
CA MET A 53 -3.02 -0.12 -5.04
C MET A 53 -2.86 0.15 -6.54
N PHE A 54 -2.88 -0.90 -7.39
CA PHE A 54 -2.82 -0.73 -8.85
C PHE A 54 -4.04 0.01 -9.40
N GLU A 55 -5.24 -0.28 -8.88
CA GLU A 55 -6.47 0.44 -9.23
C GLU A 55 -6.41 1.93 -8.86
N ASN A 56 -5.62 2.29 -7.84
CA ASN A 56 -5.44 3.67 -7.37
C ASN A 56 -4.14 4.33 -7.88
N ASN A 57 -3.63 3.88 -9.04
CA ASN A 57 -2.50 4.50 -9.75
C ASN A 57 -1.15 4.45 -8.99
N PHE A 58 -0.94 3.39 -8.22
CA PHE A 58 0.35 3.06 -7.64
C PHE A 58 1.03 1.94 -8.42
N ILE A 59 2.36 1.90 -8.35
CA ILE A 59 3.16 0.74 -8.74
C ILE A 59 3.79 0.09 -7.51
N LEU A 60 3.97 -1.23 -7.56
CA LEU A 60 4.80 -1.94 -6.61
C LEU A 60 6.26 -1.67 -7.00
N TRP A 61 6.94 -0.82 -6.23
CA TRP A 61 8.32 -0.45 -6.48
C TRP A 61 9.31 -1.50 -5.97
N GLY A 62 8.98 -2.15 -4.85
CA GLY A 62 9.82 -3.19 -4.29
C GLY A 62 9.18 -3.82 -3.05
N ARG A 63 9.87 -4.83 -2.51
CA ARG A 63 9.50 -5.51 -1.27
C ARG A 63 10.69 -5.54 -0.32
N THR A 64 10.45 -5.26 0.96
CA THR A 64 11.50 -5.30 1.98
C THR A 64 11.85 -6.75 2.35
N ILE A 65 12.98 -6.93 3.05
CA ILE A 65 13.34 -8.24 3.63
C ILE A 65 12.27 -8.70 4.64
N GLY A 66 11.58 -7.76 5.30
CA GLY A 66 10.47 -8.01 6.23
C GLY A 66 9.15 -8.42 5.56
N LEU A 67 9.15 -8.57 4.22
CA LEU A 67 7.99 -8.90 3.41
C LEU A 67 6.95 -7.77 3.29
N ASP A 68 7.33 -6.52 3.55
CA ASP A 68 6.46 -5.36 3.34
C ASP A 68 6.55 -4.87 1.90
N ASP A 69 5.42 -4.50 1.33
CA ASP A 69 5.35 -3.96 -0.03
C ASP A 69 5.55 -2.44 -0.01
N ILE A 70 6.38 -1.93 -0.93
CA ILE A 70 6.61 -0.50 -1.14
C ILE A 70 5.90 -0.08 -2.42
N PHE A 71 4.97 0.87 -2.29
CA PHE A 71 4.24 1.46 -3.40
C PHE A 71 4.66 2.89 -3.66
N VAL A 72 4.70 3.27 -4.94
CA VAL A 72 4.99 4.64 -5.39
C VAL A 72 3.86 5.09 -6.31
N PHE A 73 3.34 6.29 -6.07
CA PHE A 73 2.31 6.88 -6.92
C PHE A 73 2.87 7.23 -8.29
N LEU A 74 2.19 6.82 -9.35
CA LEU A 74 2.57 7.19 -10.72
C LEU A 74 2.23 8.66 -10.97
N ASN A 75 3.26 9.50 -11.00
CA ASN A 75 3.14 10.78 -11.67
C ASN A 75 3.11 10.55 -13.17
N ASN A 76 2.02 10.95 -13.82
CA ASN A 76 2.07 11.21 -15.26
C ASN A 76 3.08 12.35 -15.45
N ILE A 77 4.24 12.01 -16.03
CA ILE A 77 5.27 12.97 -16.45
C ILE A 77 4.77 13.69 -17.71
#